data_AF-A0A9D4NNK5-F1
#
_entry.id   AF-A0A9D4NNK5-F1
#
_cell.length_a   1.000
_cell.length_b   1.000
_cell.length_c   1.000
_cell.angle_alpha   90.00
_cell.angle_beta   90.00
_cell.angle_gamma   90.00
#
_symmetry.space_group_name_H-M   'P 1'
#
loop_
_entity.id
_entity.type
_entity.pdbx_description
1 polymer ?
#
loop_
_entity_poly.entity_id
_entity_poly.type
_entity_poly.pdbx_seq_one_letter_code
_entity_poly.pdbx_strand_id
1 'polypeptide(L)' 'MLKRHMRIHTGEREYICEMCGYICNRSDTLQTHMRKHTGERQYKCEVCAYLCKHSSNLKTHMKIHTGERPYKC' A
#
# COMPACT_ATOMS: atom_id res chain seq x y z
N MET A 1 3.48 -6.27 20.34
CA MET A 1 3.83 -6.92 19.04
C MET A 1 5.34 -7.12 18.90
N LEU A 2 6.00 -7.71 19.91
CA LEU A 2 7.47 -7.88 19.90
C LEU A 2 7.91 -8.92 18.86
N LYS A 3 7.17 -10.03 18.72
CA LYS A 3 7.44 -11.09 17.74
C LYS A 3 7.59 -10.57 16.29
N ARG A 4 6.76 -9.59 15.88
CA ARG A 4 6.82 -8.97 14.55
C ARG A 4 8.05 -8.10 14.35
N HIS A 5 8.45 -7.34 15.37
CA HIS A 5 9.65 -6.51 15.32
C HIS A 5 10.92 -7.38 15.30
N MET A 6 10.94 -8.48 16.04
CA MET A 6 12.07 -9.40 16.10
C MET A 6 12.35 -10.12 14.77
N ARG A 7 11.38 -10.25 13.85
CA ARG A 7 11.62 -10.78 12.48
C ARG A 7 12.57 -9.92 11.65
N ILE A 8 12.69 -8.63 11.97
CA ILE A 8 13.62 -7.72 11.30
C ILE A 8 15.06 -7.99 11.76
N HIS A 9 15.24 -8.36 13.03
CA HIS A 9 16.55 -8.62 13.63
C HIS A 9 17.08 -10.03 13.34
N THR A 10 16.18 -11.00 13.14
CA THR A 10 16.54 -12.42 12.95
C THR A 10 16.88 -12.79 11.51
N GLY A 11 16.60 -11.93 10.54
CA GLY A 11 16.92 -12.20 9.13
C GLY A 11 16.06 -13.30 8.49
N GLU A 12 15.00 -13.75 9.16
CA GLU A 12 13.95 -14.60 8.59
C GLU A 12 13.22 -13.81 7.49
N ARG A 13 13.83 -13.81 6.29
CA ARG A 13 13.29 -13.23 5.05
C ARG A 13 12.07 -14.04 4.65
N GLU A 14 10.91 -13.51 4.92
CA GLU A 14 9.67 -14.13 4.52
C GLU A 14 8.94 -13.18 3.59
N TYR A 15 8.53 -13.69 2.42
CA TYR A 15 7.78 -13.05 1.33
C TYR A 15 8.65 -12.38 0.25
N ILE A 16 8.97 -13.18 -0.78
CA ILE A 16 9.67 -12.80 -2.01
C ILE A 16 8.66 -12.69 -3.15
N CYS A 17 8.78 -11.65 -3.96
CA CYS A 17 8.07 -11.51 -5.22
C CYS A 17 8.81 -12.30 -6.32
N GLU A 18 8.18 -13.36 -6.83
CA GLU A 18 8.80 -14.20 -7.87
C GLU A 18 8.96 -13.47 -9.23
N MET A 19 8.22 -12.40 -9.47
CA MET A 19 8.32 -11.63 -10.72
C MET A 19 9.54 -10.70 -10.79
N CYS A 20 10.02 -10.20 -9.64
CA CYS A 20 11.11 -9.20 -9.64
C CYS A 20 12.13 -9.38 -8.50
N GLY A 21 12.02 -10.44 -7.71
CA GLY A 21 12.90 -10.71 -6.58
C GLY A 21 12.74 -9.75 -5.40
N TYR A 22 11.72 -8.89 -5.38
CA TYR A 22 11.49 -7.97 -4.26
C TYR A 22 11.19 -8.74 -2.96
N ILE A 23 11.91 -8.40 -1.90
CA ILE A 23 11.77 -9.06 -0.60
C ILE A 23 11.15 -8.08 0.39
N CYS A 24 10.16 -8.54 1.13
CA CYS A 24 9.63 -7.83 2.28
C CYS A 24 9.63 -8.77 3.51
N ASN A 25 9.08 -8.31 4.63
CA ASN A 25 9.01 -9.08 5.88
C ASN A 25 7.55 -9.35 6.30
N ARG A 26 6.62 -9.11 5.38
CA ARG A 26 5.19 -8.99 5.64
C ARG A 26 4.38 -9.44 4.42
N SER A 27 3.48 -10.40 4.61
CA SER A 27 2.65 -10.93 3.53
C SER A 27 1.73 -9.87 2.91
N ASP A 28 1.20 -8.95 3.72
CA ASP A 28 0.37 -7.85 3.23
C ASP A 28 1.16 -6.83 2.40
N THR A 29 2.44 -6.62 2.74
CA THR A 29 3.35 -5.83 1.90
C THR A 29 3.63 -6.53 0.57
N LEU A 30 3.82 -7.84 0.54
CA LEU A 30 3.98 -8.58 -0.71
C LEU A 30 2.71 -8.52 -1.56
N GLN A 31 1.54 -8.77 -0.97
CA GLN A 31 0.25 -8.70 -1.66
C GLN A 31 0.01 -7.31 -2.29
N THR A 32 0.25 -6.24 -1.55
CA THR A 32 0.14 -4.88 -2.08
C THR A 32 1.21 -4.57 -3.13
N HIS A 33 2.41 -5.13 -3.00
CA HIS A 33 3.45 -5.07 -4.01
C HIS A 33 3.01 -5.76 -5.31
N MET A 34 2.35 -6.91 -5.26
CA MET A 34 1.89 -7.64 -6.45
C MET A 34 0.93 -6.82 -7.32
N ARG A 35 0.15 -5.91 -6.73
CA ARG A 35 -0.68 -4.93 -7.46
C ARG A 35 0.15 -4.02 -8.38
N LYS A 36 1.46 -3.87 -8.13
CA LYS A 36 2.36 -3.15 -9.04
C LYS A 36 2.48 -3.86 -10.39
N HIS A 37 2.60 -5.18 -10.37
CA HIS A 37 2.76 -6.03 -11.53
C HIS A 37 1.45 -6.30 -12.27
N THR A 38 0.38 -6.64 -11.55
CA THR A 38 -0.93 -6.92 -12.17
C THR A 38 -1.63 -5.65 -12.67
N GLY A 39 -1.18 -4.47 -12.25
CA GLY A 39 -1.85 -3.21 -12.55
C GLY A 39 -3.20 -3.06 -11.84
N GLU A 40 -3.57 -3.98 -10.95
CA GLU A 40 -4.88 -3.99 -10.29
C GLU A 40 -5.04 -2.74 -9.41
N ARG A 41 -6.06 -1.93 -9.72
CA ARG A 41 -6.41 -0.72 -8.97
C ARG A 41 -7.80 -0.90 -8.35
N GLN A 42 -7.82 -1.49 -7.16
CA GLN A 42 -9.05 -1.88 -6.46
C GLN A 42 -9.83 -0.69 -5.87
N TYR A 43 -9.16 0.43 -5.61
CA TYR A 43 -9.77 1.58 -4.95
C TYR A 43 -10.23 2.60 -5.99
N LYS A 44 -11.55 2.76 -6.11
CA LYS A 44 -12.18 3.68 -7.04
C LYS A 44 -12.70 4.92 -6.32
N CYS A 45 -12.45 6.08 -6.91
CA CYS A 45 -13.13 7.30 -6.51
C CYS A 45 -14.59 7.27 -6.97
N GLU A 46 -15.51 7.59 -6.08
CA GLU A 46 -16.94 7.64 -6.41
C GLU A 46 -17.32 8.91 -7.17
N VAL A 47 -16.50 9.96 -7.06
CA VAL A 47 -16.75 11.28 -7.67
C VAL A 47 -16.13 11.41 -9.06
N CYS A 48 -15.06 10.68 -9.36
CA CYS A 48 -14.39 10.72 -10.67
C CYS A 48 -13.83 9.36 -11.08
N ALA A 49 -13.28 9.24 -12.29
CA ALA A 49 -12.72 7.99 -12.80
C ALA A 49 -11.34 7.61 -12.20
N TYR A 50 -10.91 8.25 -11.10
CA TYR A 50 -9.62 7.97 -10.48
C TYR A 50 -9.61 6.59 -9.81
N LEU A 51 -8.55 5.83 -10.08
CA LEU A 51 -8.32 4.49 -9.53
C LEU A 51 -6.93 4.43 -8.87
N CYS A 52 -6.82 3.81 -7.71
CA CYS A 52 -5.53 3.61 -7.04
C CYS A 52 -5.37 2.23 -6.39
N LYS A 53 -4.12 1.90 -6.04
CA LYS A 53 -3.72 0.58 -5.50
C LYS A 53 -3.84 0.48 -3.97
N HIS A 54 -3.94 1.61 -3.29
CA HIS A 54 -3.98 1.69 -1.82
C HIS A 54 -5.12 2.58 -1.34
N SER A 55 -5.78 2.19 -0.25
CA SER A 55 -6.87 2.95 0.38
C SER A 55 -6.41 4.32 0.89
N SER A 56 -5.18 4.41 1.41
CA SER A 56 -4.57 5.67 1.87
C SER A 56 -4.48 6.72 0.75
N ASN A 57 -4.24 6.26 -0.47
CA ASN A 57 -4.14 7.14 -1.64
C ASN A 57 -5.53 7.63 -2.03
N LEU A 58 -6.55 6.76 -2.00
CA LEU A 58 -7.94 7.18 -2.23
C LEU A 58 -8.38 8.20 -1.17
N LYS A 59 -8.12 7.93 0.11
CA LYS A 59 -8.46 8.86 1.21
C LYS A 59 -7.81 10.23 1.02
N THR A 60 -6.54 10.26 0.62
CA THR A 60 -5.84 11.51 0.33
C THR A 60 -6.40 12.19 -0.93
N HIS A 61 -6.71 11.42 -1.97
CA HIS A 61 -7.34 11.91 -3.18
C HIS A 61 -8.70 12.55 -2.88
N MET A 62 -9.54 11.95 -2.03
CA MET A 62 -10.86 12.51 -1.70
C MET A 62 -10.81 13.92 -1.10
N LYS A 63 -9.68 14.31 -0.48
CA LYS A 63 -9.49 15.66 0.05
C LYS A 63 -9.54 16.75 -1.02
N ILE A 64 -9.22 16.41 -2.28
CA ILE A 64 -9.33 17.37 -3.39
C ILE A 64 -10.79 17.67 -3.72
N HIS A 65 -11.69 16.71 -3.53
CA HIS A 65 -13.12 16.84 -3.79
C HIS A 65 -13.82 17.54 -2.64
N THR A 66 -13.41 17.26 -1.40
CA THR A 66 -13.98 17.90 -0.20
C THR A 66 -13.41 19.29 0.08
N GLY A 67 -12.29 19.65 -0.56
CA GLY A 67 -11.58 20.91 -0.30
C GLY A 67 -10.96 20.97 1.11
N GLU A 68 -10.87 19.84 1.81
CA GLU A 68 -10.39 19.78 3.19
C GLU A 68 -8.89 20.14 3.23
N ARG A 69 -8.56 21.23 3.93
CA ARG A 69 -7.17 21.65 4.20
C ARG A 69 -6.81 21.30 5.65
N PRO A 70 -6.30 20.08 5.92
CA PRO A 70 -6.01 19.62 7.28
C PRO A 70 -4.82 20.34 7.91
N TYR A 71 -3.96 20.95 7.11
CA TYR A 71 -2.84 21.75 7.58
C TYR A 71 -3.20 23.24 7.45
N LYS A 72 -3.31 23.92 8.58
CA LYS A 72 -3.34 25.38 8.65
C LYS A 72 -1.91 25.87 8.84
N CYS A 73 -1.57 26.96 8.15
CA CYS A 73 -0.30 27.67 8.31
C CYS A 73 -0.29 28.43 9.64
#